data_AF-A0A1N6Z7A7-F1
#
_entry.id   AF-A0A1N6Z7A7-F1
#
_cell.length_a   1.000
_cell.length_b   1.000
_cell.length_c   1.000
_cell.angle_alpha   90.00
_cell.angle_beta   90.00
_cell.angle_gamma   90.00
#
_symmetry.space_group_name_H-M   'P 1'
#
loop_
_entity.id
_entity.type
_entity.pdbx_description
1 polymer ?
#
loop_
_entity_poly.entity_id
_entity_poly.type
_entity_poly.pdbx_seq_one_letter_code
_entity_poly.pdbx_strand_id
1 'polypeptide(L)' 'MGLERFVRINLVLIPVLLVAGYLFADYLPLLFLPLGVGYITFASLICLAWGLSKASLSVRSS' A
#
# COMPACT_ATOMS: atom_id res chain seq x y z
N MET A 1 -7.88 -8.36 -11.45
CA MET A 1 -8.62 -7.68 -10.35
C MET A 1 -8.88 -6.25 -10.77
N GLY A 2 -10.05 -5.67 -10.47
CA GLY A 2 -10.27 -4.24 -10.68
C GLY A 2 -9.41 -3.40 -9.72
N LEU A 3 -9.05 -2.19 -10.14
CA LEU A 3 -8.24 -1.23 -9.38
C LEU A 3 -8.78 -1.00 -7.96
N GLU A 4 -10.11 -0.90 -7.83
CA GLU A 4 -10.77 -0.73 -6.53
C GLU A 4 -10.56 -1.94 -5.60
N ARG A 5 -10.63 -3.17 -6.12
CA ARG A 5 -10.38 -4.38 -5.32
C ARG A 5 -8.92 -4.46 -4.90
N PHE A 6 -7.99 -4.05 -5.77
CA PHE A 6 -6.57 -3.96 -5.44
C PHE A 6 -6.33 -2.98 -4.28
N VAL A 7 -6.89 -1.77 -4.36
CA VAL A 7 -6.74 -0.75 -3.31
C VAL A 7 -7.34 -1.20 -1.98
N ARG A 8 -8.57 -1.77 -1.98
CA ARG A 8 -9.20 -2.25 -0.74
C ARG A 8 -8.37 -3.31 -0.02
N ILE A 9 -7.77 -4.25 -0.75
CA ILE A 9 -6.90 -5.28 -0.16
C ILE A 9 -5.63 -4.64 0.37
N ASN A 10 -4.98 -3.78 -0.42
CA ASN A 10 -3.69 -3.19 -0.06
C ASN A 10 -3.78 -2.17 1.07
N LEU A 11 -4.91 -1.49 1.24
CA LEU A 11 -5.15 -0.62 2.41
C LEU A 11 -5.04 -1.36 3.74
N VAL A 12 -5.37 -2.66 3.77
CA VAL A 12 -5.22 -3.51 4.96
C VAL A 12 -3.86 -4.22 4.95
N LEU A 13 -3.42 -4.68 3.79
CA LEU A 13 -2.18 -5.45 3.67
C LEU A 13 -0.93 -4.62 3.97
N ILE A 14 -0.86 -3.37 3.52
CA ILE A 14 0.28 -2.47 3.74
C ILE A 14 0.58 -2.27 5.24
N PRO A 15 -0.38 -1.85 6.10
CA PRO A 15 -0.10 -1.67 7.52
C PRO A 15 0.27 -3.00 8.20
N VAL A 16 -0.35 -4.11 7.80
CA VAL A 16 0.03 -5.44 8.32
C VAL A 16 1.47 -5.79 7.95
N LEU A 17 1.88 -5.56 6.69
CA LEU A 17 3.25 -5.79 6.24
C LEU A 17 4.26 -4.86 6.92
N LEU A 18 3.90 -3.60 7.19
CA LEU A 18 4.74 -2.67 7.91
C LEU A 18 4.95 -3.11 9.37
N VAL A 19 3.87 -3.49 10.06
CA VAL A 19 3.94 -3.97 11.45
C VAL A 19 4.72 -5.27 11.53
N ALA A 20 4.44 -6.23 10.63
CA ALA A 20 5.17 -7.49 10.57
C ALA A 20 6.66 -7.24 10.24
N GLY A 21 6.95 -6.39 9.27
CA GLY A 21 8.32 -6.03 8.91
C GLY A 21 9.07 -5.37 10.07
N TYR A 22 8.40 -4.55 10.88
CA TYR A 22 8.98 -3.96 12.08
C TYR A 22 9.26 -5.01 13.18
N LEU A 23 8.29 -5.88 13.47
CA LEU A 23 8.43 -6.90 14.51
C LEU A 23 9.47 -7.98 14.18
N PHE A 24 9.66 -8.27 12.89
CA PHE A 24 10.59 -9.30 12.40
C PHE A 24 11.82 -8.71 11.70
N ALA A 25 12.14 -7.44 11.94
CA ALA A 25 13.24 -6.73 11.27
C ALA A 25 14.58 -7.47 11.39
N ASP A 26 14.88 -8.04 12.56
CA ASP A 26 16.13 -8.75 12.83
C ASP A 26 16.19 -10.16 12.20
N TYR A 27 15.05 -10.71 11.81
CA TYR A 27 14.92 -12.07 11.24
C TYR A 27 14.72 -12.06 9.72
N LEU A 28 14.57 -10.88 9.12
CA LEU A 28 14.31 -10.71 7.70
C LEU A 28 15.60 -10.91 6.88
N PRO A 29 15.61 -11.84 5.92
CA PRO A 29 16.77 -12.00 5.04
C PRO A 29 16.93 -10.74 4.18
N LEU A 30 18.19 -10.30 4.00
CA LEU A 30 18.54 -9.07 3.27
C LEU A 30 17.92 -8.98 1.85
N LEU A 31 17.66 -10.13 1.20
CA LEU A 31 17.02 -10.18 -0.11
C LEU A 31 15.55 -9.75 -0.11
N PHE A 32 14.84 -9.90 1.01
CA PHE A 32 13.42 -9.53 1.12
C PHE A 32 13.20 -8.05 1.41
N LEU A 33 14.21 -7.35 1.94
CA LEU A 33 14.15 -5.90 2.19
C LEU A 33 13.84 -5.08 0.93
N PRO A 34 14.62 -5.17 -0.17
CA PRO A 34 14.36 -4.34 -1.35
C PRO A 34 13.03 -4.70 -2.04
N LEU A 35 12.65 -5.98 -2.06
CA LEU A 35 11.40 -6.44 -2.65
C LEU A 35 10.19 -5.99 -1.83
N GLY A 36 10.24 -6.16 -0.51
CA GLY A 36 9.18 -5.77 0.42
C GLY A 36 8.99 -4.25 0.42
N VAL A 37 10.08 -3.49 0.55
CA VAL A 37 10.04 -2.02 0.51
C VAL A 37 9.52 -1.52 -0.84
N GLY A 38 9.97 -2.12 -1.95
CA GLY A 38 9.51 -1.77 -3.29
C GLY A 38 8.01 -2.01 -3.46
N TYR A 39 7.51 -3.17 -3.02
CA TYR A 39 6.09 -3.49 -3.06
C TYR A 39 5.26 -2.51 -2.22
N ILE A 40 5.66 -2.28 -0.96
CA ILE A 40 4.96 -1.36 -0.04
C ILE A 40 4.90 0.04 -0.63
N THR A 41 6.02 0.53 -1.18
CA THR A 41 6.10 1.85 -1.81
C THR A 41 5.16 1.95 -3.00
N PHE A 42 5.23 0.98 -3.92
CA PHE A 42 4.37 0.94 -5.10
C PHE A 42 2.88 0.87 -4.73
N ALA A 43 2.51 -0.04 -3.83
CA ALA A 43 1.13 -0.21 -3.41
C ALA A 43 0.59 1.05 -2.70
N SER A 44 1.43 1.71 -1.89
CA SER A 44 1.07 2.95 -1.20
C SER A 44 0.80 4.09 -2.20
N LEU A 45 1.66 4.25 -3.20
CA LEU A 45 1.48 5.26 -4.25
C LEU A 45 0.17 5.05 -5.03
N ILE A 46 -0.15 3.80 -5.39
CA ILE A 46 -1.39 3.47 -6.08
C ILE A 46 -2.61 3.75 -5.18
N CYS A 47 -2.55 3.39 -3.90
CA CYS A 47 -3.63 3.67 -2.95
C CYS A 47 -3.86 5.18 -2.79
N LEU A 48 -2.78 5.97 -2.66
CA LEU A 48 -2.85 7.42 -2.57
C LEU A 48 -3.42 8.06 -3.84
N ALA A 49 -2.91 7.67 -5.01
CA ALA A 49 -3.38 8.19 -6.29
C ALA A 49 -4.87 7.89 -6.50
N TRP A 50 -5.33 6.69 -6.14
CA TRP A 50 -6.74 6.33 -6.21
C TRP A 50 -7.60 7.13 -5.23
N GLY A 51 -7.15 7.29 -3.98
CA GLY A 51 -7.84 8.07 -2.96
C GLY A 51 -8.00 9.54 -3.39
N LEU A 52 -6.93 10.14 -3.91
CA LEU A 52 -6.95 11.51 -4.45
C LEU A 52 -7.88 11.64 -5.66
N SER A 53 -7.90 10.64 -6.56
CA SER A 53 -8.82 10.64 -7.70
C SER A 53 -10.29 10.62 -7.24
N LYS A 54 -10.63 9.79 -6.25
CA LYS A 54 -11.98 9.76 -5.67
C LYS A 54 -12.31 11.06 -4.93
N ALA A 55 -11.39 11.60 -4.14
CA ALA A 55 -11.57 12.86 -3.43
C ALA A 55 -11.81 14.03 -4.40
N SER A 56 -11.02 14.12 -5.48
CA SER A 56 -11.17 15.15 -6.52
C SER A 56 -12.56 15.10 -7.18
N LEU A 57 -13.05 13.90 -7.51
CA LEU A 57 -14.41 13.73 -8.05
C LEU A 57 -15.49 14.14 -7.03
N SER A 58 -15.30 13.84 -5.75
CA SER A 58 -16.21 14.24 -4.68
C SER A 58 -16.25 15.76 -4.51
N VAL A 59 -15.11 16.44 -4.57
CA VAL A 59 -15.03 17.91 -4.45
C VAL A 59 -15.69 18.58 -5.67
N ARG A 60 -15.50 18.05 -6.87
CA ARG A 60 -16.08 18.62 -8.10
C ARG A 60 -17.60 18.42 -8.21
N SER A 61 -18.16 17.48 -7.48
CA SER A 61 -19.60 17.18 -7.46
C SER A 61 -20.36 17.88 -6.32
N SER A 62 -19.65 18.64 -5.47
CA SER A 62 -20.22 19.55 -4.46
C SER A 62 -20.33 20.97 -5.01
#